data_AF-A0A5Z7Y341-F1
#
_entry.id   AF-A0A5Z7Y341-F1
#
_cell.length_a   1.000
_cell.length_b   1.000
_cell.length_c   1.000
_cell.angle_alpha   90.00
_cell.angle_beta   90.00
_cell.angle_gamma   90.00
#
_symmetry.space_group_name_H-M   'P 1'
#
loop_
_entity.id
_entity.type
_entity.pdbx_description
1 polymer ?
#
loop_
_entity_poly.entity_id
_entity_poly.type
_entity_poly.pdbx_seq_one_letter_code
_entity_poly.pdbx_strand_id
1 'polypeptide(L)'
;MAIYIGFNPPTPVNSLRVKGMVFLGHSSEVRIGFTVRATGFKEGAATLSDDAGNVLFTGGRSWNLVIFTRKKDDTITVSCRKYDVYGDATAGSTMSDDIQNIADGTDVGVFTYDEPFANKGTITDALLMLGATREKLNALPFRGSYILIGRKGMAAGQGKEYQVNAGGVQAQIVFVNGVMQQG
;
A
#
# COMPACT_ATOMS: atom_id res chain seq x y z
N MET A 1 -42.57 -16.24 6.19
CA MET A 1 -41.52 -16.78 5.31
C MET A 1 -41.95 -18.20 4.94
N ALA A 2 -42.44 -18.41 3.72
CA ALA A 2 -42.90 -19.74 3.30
C ALA A 2 -41.72 -20.46 2.62
N ILE A 3 -41.24 -21.53 3.24
CA ILE A 3 -40.23 -22.42 2.65
C ILE A 3 -41.00 -23.47 1.86
N TYR A 4 -40.88 -23.44 0.54
CA TYR A 4 -41.54 -24.40 -0.35
C TYR A 4 -40.72 -25.69 -0.40
N ILE A 5 -41.12 -26.70 0.37
CA ILE A 5 -40.52 -28.04 0.38
C ILE A 5 -41.35 -28.98 -0.50
N GLY A 6 -41.04 -29.11 -1.79
CA GLY A 6 -41.82 -30.07 -2.60
C GLY A 6 -41.54 -30.20 -4.10
N PHE A 7 -40.54 -29.55 -4.68
CA PHE A 7 -40.26 -29.71 -6.11
C PHE A 7 -39.11 -30.71 -6.34
N ASN A 8 -39.44 -31.93 -6.79
CA ASN A 8 -38.46 -32.94 -7.20
C ASN A 8 -38.69 -33.32 -8.68
N PRO A 9 -38.06 -32.61 -9.63
CA PRO A 9 -38.30 -32.84 -11.05
C PRO A 9 -37.64 -34.15 -11.51
N PRO A 10 -38.30 -34.92 -12.41
CA PRO A 10 -37.77 -36.18 -12.95
C PRO A 10 -36.58 -35.99 -13.91
N THR A 11 -36.18 -34.75 -14.19
CA THR A 11 -35.03 -34.40 -15.06
C THR A 11 -34.19 -33.28 -14.44
N PRO A 12 -32.87 -33.24 -14.67
CA PRO A 12 -32.00 -32.19 -14.15
C PRO A 12 -32.45 -30.80 -14.60
N VAL A 13 -32.56 -29.86 -13.65
CA VAL A 13 -32.90 -28.47 -13.96
C VAL A 13 -31.62 -27.74 -14.36
N ASN A 14 -31.52 -27.35 -15.64
CA ASN A 14 -30.33 -26.65 -16.16
C ASN A 14 -30.31 -25.14 -15.83
N SER A 15 -31.43 -24.57 -15.37
CA SER A 15 -31.48 -23.19 -14.88
C SER A 15 -32.76 -22.94 -14.08
N LEU A 16 -32.65 -22.27 -12.94
CA LEU A 16 -33.80 -21.79 -12.17
C LEU A 16 -34.11 -20.34 -12.57
N ARG A 17 -35.29 -20.09 -13.13
CA ARG A 17 -35.77 -18.73 -13.43
C ARG A 17 -36.90 -18.37 -12.46
N VAL A 18 -36.60 -17.56 -11.44
CA VAL A 18 -37.62 -17.02 -10.52
C VAL A 18 -38.00 -15.61 -10.96
N LYS A 19 -39.26 -15.41 -11.33
CA LYS A 19 -39.80 -14.11 -11.76
C LYS A 19 -40.01 -13.23 -10.52
N GLY A 20 -39.39 -12.05 -10.47
CA GLY A 20 -39.48 -11.14 -9.32
C GLY A 20 -38.43 -11.37 -8.22
N MET A 21 -37.44 -12.23 -8.45
CA MET A 21 -36.33 -12.41 -7.52
C MET A 21 -35.33 -11.26 -7.68
N VAL A 22 -35.30 -10.37 -6.69
CA VAL A 22 -34.19 -9.42 -6.54
C VAL A 22 -33.01 -10.24 -6.03
N PHE A 23 -32.06 -10.54 -6.89
CA PHE A 23 -30.73 -10.93 -6.44
C PHE A 23 -30.11 -9.69 -5.80
N LEU A 24 -30.13 -9.61 -4.48
CA LEU A 24 -29.15 -8.79 -3.76
C LEU A 24 -27.82 -9.53 -3.87
N GLY A 25 -27.29 -9.58 -5.10
CA GLY A 25 -25.95 -10.08 -5.35
C GLY A 25 -25.00 -9.16 -4.61
N HIS A 26 -24.30 -9.69 -3.62
CA HIS A 26 -23.06 -9.06 -3.20
C HIS A 26 -22.22 -8.99 -4.47
N SER A 27 -21.83 -7.77 -4.90
CA SER A 27 -20.77 -7.65 -5.91
C SER A 27 -19.64 -8.56 -5.46
N SER A 28 -19.13 -9.41 -6.36
CA SER A 28 -17.96 -10.23 -6.05
C SER A 28 -16.89 -9.33 -5.47
N GLU A 29 -16.42 -9.67 -4.27
CA GLU A 29 -15.42 -8.86 -3.58
C GLU A 29 -14.13 -8.85 -4.42
N VAL A 30 -13.71 -7.66 -4.87
CA VAL A 30 -12.42 -7.49 -5.54
C VAL A 30 -11.37 -7.27 -4.46
N ARG A 31 -10.64 -8.33 -4.12
CA ARG A 31 -9.54 -8.30 -3.16
C ARG A 31 -8.19 -8.31 -3.87
N ILE A 32 -7.35 -7.32 -3.59
CA ILE A 32 -5.99 -7.21 -4.14
C ILE A 32 -5.03 -6.92 -2.99
N GLY A 33 -4.03 -7.78 -2.79
CA GLY A 33 -2.96 -7.58 -1.83
C GLY A 33 -1.62 -7.26 -2.47
N PHE A 34 -0.81 -6.52 -1.70
CA PHE A 34 0.58 -6.21 -2.00
C PHE A 34 1.44 -6.46 -0.77
N THR A 35 2.64 -7.01 -0.98
CA THR A 35 3.67 -7.11 0.06
C THR A 35 4.73 -6.04 -0.17
N VAL A 36 4.97 -5.20 0.82
CA VAL A 36 6.09 -4.25 0.83
C VAL A 36 7.18 -4.80 1.74
N ARG A 37 8.42 -4.80 1.25
CA ARG A 37 9.62 -5.19 2.00
C ARG A 37 10.61 -4.02 2.01
N ALA A 38 10.97 -3.53 3.18
CA ALA A 38 12.05 -2.56 3.40
C ALA A 38 13.28 -3.27 3.98
N THR A 39 14.47 -2.81 3.62
CA THR A 39 15.73 -3.46 4.04
C THR A 39 16.88 -2.48 4.23
N GLY A 40 17.72 -2.74 5.23
CA GLY A 40 19.00 -2.08 5.38
C GLY A 40 20.05 -2.64 4.43
N PHE A 41 21.26 -2.07 4.48
CA PHE A 41 22.39 -2.54 3.69
C PHE A 41 22.68 -4.03 3.90
N LYS A 42 22.87 -4.78 2.81
CA LYS A 42 23.15 -6.23 2.78
C LYS A 42 22.02 -7.14 3.29
N GLU A 43 20.81 -6.62 3.53
CA GLU A 43 19.65 -7.41 3.98
C GLU A 43 18.80 -7.96 2.80
N GLY A 44 19.32 -7.90 1.58
CA GLY A 44 18.62 -8.24 0.34
C GLY A 44 17.84 -7.06 -0.24
N ALA A 45 17.06 -7.31 -1.30
CA ALA A 45 16.34 -6.25 -2.01
C ALA A 45 15.10 -5.76 -1.25
N ALA A 46 14.87 -4.44 -1.27
CA ALA A 46 13.57 -3.87 -0.93
C ALA A 46 12.62 -3.99 -2.12
N THR A 47 11.38 -4.44 -1.91
CA THR A 47 10.46 -4.77 -3.00
C THR A 47 9.02 -4.40 -2.68
N LEU A 48 8.26 -4.15 -3.75
CA LEU A 48 6.81 -4.26 -3.77
C LEU A 48 6.46 -5.49 -4.61
N SER A 49 5.71 -6.43 -4.04
CA SER A 49 5.24 -7.64 -4.72
C SER A 49 3.71 -7.75 -4.69
N ASP A 50 3.13 -8.46 -5.64
CA ASP A 50 1.71 -8.84 -5.62
C ASP A 50 1.43 -10.03 -4.68
N ASP A 51 0.16 -10.42 -4.54
CA ASP A 51 -0.28 -11.57 -3.75
C ASP A 51 0.31 -12.92 -4.22
N ALA A 52 0.73 -13.02 -5.49
CA ALA A 52 1.38 -14.21 -6.02
C ALA A 52 2.90 -14.23 -5.73
N GLY A 53 3.42 -13.15 -5.13
CA GLY A 53 4.84 -12.98 -4.84
C GLY A 53 5.66 -12.43 -6.00
N ASN A 54 5.04 -12.07 -7.13
CA ASN A 54 5.75 -11.46 -8.25
C ASN A 54 6.22 -10.07 -7.85
N VAL A 55 7.50 -9.79 -8.04
CA VAL A 55 8.07 -8.46 -7.77
C VAL A 55 7.59 -7.49 -8.84
N LEU A 56 6.73 -6.55 -8.44
CA LEU A 56 6.24 -5.47 -9.31
C LEU A 56 7.24 -4.31 -9.38
N PHE A 57 7.99 -4.10 -8.31
CA PHE A 57 8.98 -3.03 -8.22
C PHE A 57 10.11 -3.39 -7.25
N THR A 58 11.36 -3.16 -7.68
CA THR A 58 12.55 -3.26 -6.83
C THR A 58 13.00 -1.87 -6.44
N GLY A 59 13.08 -1.60 -5.13
CA GLY A 59 13.47 -0.30 -4.58
C GLY A 59 14.89 0.14 -4.94
N GLY A 60 15.12 1.45 -4.92
CA GLY A 60 16.45 2.06 -4.95
C GLY A 60 16.86 2.56 -3.57
N ARG A 61 18.14 2.92 -3.43
CA ARG A 61 18.70 3.41 -2.16
C ARG A 61 17.86 4.56 -1.61
N SER A 62 17.79 4.59 -0.29
CA SER A 62 17.02 5.50 0.54
C SER A 62 15.51 5.31 0.44
N TRP A 63 14.75 6.23 -0.16
CA TRP A 63 13.29 6.27 -0.03
C TRP A 63 12.60 5.90 -1.34
N ASN A 64 11.53 5.11 -1.23
CA ASN A 64 10.74 4.66 -2.36
C ASN A 64 9.28 4.98 -2.10
N LEU A 65 8.62 5.60 -3.08
CA LEU A 65 7.20 5.98 -3.00
C LEU A 65 6.39 5.09 -3.95
N VAL A 66 5.27 4.58 -3.45
CA VAL A 66 4.26 3.83 -4.19
C VAL A 66 2.95 4.60 -4.10
N ILE A 67 2.33 4.86 -5.24
CA ILE A 67 1.02 5.48 -5.35
C ILE A 67 0.05 4.41 -5.85
N PHE A 68 -1.00 4.15 -5.08
CA PHE A 68 -2.07 3.22 -5.43
C PHE A 68 -3.23 4.01 -6.04
N THR A 69 -3.68 3.59 -7.22
CA THR A 69 -4.80 4.23 -7.92
C THR A 69 -5.90 3.22 -8.18
N ARG A 70 -7.08 3.47 -7.60
CA ARG A 70 -8.30 2.70 -7.86
C ARG A 70 -8.80 2.95 -9.28
N LYS A 71 -9.12 1.87 -10.00
CA LYS A 71 -9.80 1.88 -11.29
C LYS A 71 -11.31 1.76 -11.12
N LYS A 72 -12.05 1.95 -12.22
CA LYS A 72 -13.53 1.89 -12.22
C LYS A 72 -14.08 0.50 -11.86
N ASP A 73 -13.30 -0.54 -12.07
CA ASP A 73 -13.61 -1.94 -11.75
C ASP A 73 -13.07 -2.39 -10.39
N ASP A 74 -12.71 -1.44 -9.52
CA ASP A 74 -12.18 -1.65 -8.18
C ASP A 74 -10.81 -2.32 -8.11
N THR A 75 -10.16 -2.55 -9.26
CA THR A 75 -8.77 -2.95 -9.31
C THR A 75 -7.83 -1.80 -8.95
N ILE A 76 -6.60 -2.13 -8.55
CA ILE A 76 -5.59 -1.16 -8.13
C ILE A 76 -4.41 -1.21 -9.10
N THR A 77 -4.02 -0.05 -9.63
CA THR A 77 -2.74 0.11 -10.32
C THR A 77 -1.73 0.81 -9.43
N VAL A 78 -0.45 0.49 -9.62
CA VAL A 78 0.65 1.06 -8.84
C VAL A 78 1.56 1.91 -9.72
N SER A 79 2.02 3.04 -9.18
CA SER A 79 3.10 3.86 -9.73
C SER A 79 4.19 4.00 -8.68
N CYS A 80 5.45 3.80 -9.06
CA CYS A 80 6.57 3.75 -8.12
C CYS A 80 7.68 4.73 -8.51
N ARG A 81 8.32 5.35 -7.52
CA ARG A 81 9.52 6.22 -7.71
C ARG A 81 10.56 5.99 -6.62
N LYS A 82 11.81 6.33 -6.94
CA LYS A 82 13.01 6.17 -6.10
C LYS A 82 13.62 7.54 -5.80
N TYR A 83 14.09 7.74 -4.59
CA TYR A 83 14.71 8.99 -4.15
C TYR A 83 15.93 8.68 -3.29
N ASP A 84 17.12 8.85 -3.86
CA ASP A 84 18.40 8.58 -3.21
C ASP A 84 18.87 9.80 -2.40
N VAL A 85 18.28 10.00 -1.22
CA VAL A 85 18.63 11.13 -0.34
C VAL A 85 20.01 10.98 0.29
N TYR A 86 20.61 9.78 0.30
CA TYR A 86 21.99 9.60 0.73
C TYR A 86 22.97 10.18 -0.28
N GLY A 87 22.77 9.89 -1.57
CA GLY A 87 23.60 10.40 -2.65
C GLY A 87 23.35 11.87 -2.99
N ASP A 88 22.11 12.35 -2.78
CA ASP A 88 21.68 13.67 -3.23
C ASP A 88 20.54 14.25 -2.37
N ALA A 89 20.82 15.34 -1.65
CA ALA A 89 19.81 16.03 -0.85
C ALA A 89 18.64 16.58 -1.70
N THR A 90 18.88 16.91 -2.97
CA THR A 90 17.83 17.43 -3.87
C THR A 90 16.79 16.36 -4.20
N ALA A 91 17.15 15.08 -4.17
CA ALA A 91 16.20 13.98 -4.31
C ALA A 91 15.13 14.02 -3.22
N GLY A 92 15.48 14.50 -2.02
CA GLY A 92 14.53 14.69 -0.94
C GLY A 92 13.56 15.84 -1.20
N SER A 93 14.04 16.96 -1.72
CA SER A 93 13.14 18.05 -2.18
C SER A 93 12.20 17.56 -3.29
N THR A 94 12.71 16.82 -4.28
CA THR A 94 11.88 16.24 -5.35
C THR A 94 10.82 15.29 -4.79
N MET A 95 11.15 14.44 -3.81
CA MET A 95 10.17 13.57 -3.15
C MET A 95 9.09 14.38 -2.44
N SER A 96 9.49 15.43 -1.72
CA SER A 96 8.55 16.33 -1.03
C SER A 96 7.59 17.02 -2.00
N ASP A 97 8.08 17.49 -3.14
CA ASP A 97 7.26 18.10 -4.19
C ASP A 97 6.32 17.08 -4.84
N ASP A 98 6.82 15.89 -5.16
CA ASP A 98 6.00 14.80 -5.69
C ASP A 98 4.86 14.46 -4.71
N ILE A 99 5.14 14.36 -3.40
CA ILE A 99 4.11 14.10 -2.37
C ILE A 99 3.10 15.25 -2.26
N GLN A 100 3.55 16.50 -2.36
CA GLN A 100 2.66 17.66 -2.34
C GLN A 100 1.67 17.65 -3.51
N ASN A 101 2.10 17.17 -4.67
CA ASN A 101 1.30 17.09 -5.89
C ASN A 101 0.39 15.85 -5.97
N ILE A 102 0.46 14.93 -5.01
CA ILE A 102 -0.51 13.83 -4.90
C ILE A 102 -1.88 14.41 -4.52
N ALA A 103 -2.93 13.95 -5.18
CA ALA A 103 -4.30 14.34 -4.82
C ALA A 103 -4.69 13.81 -3.43
N ASP A 104 -5.35 14.64 -2.63
CA ASP A 104 -5.89 14.22 -1.32
C ASP A 104 -6.79 12.99 -1.44
N GLY A 105 -6.70 12.10 -0.45
CA GLY A 105 -7.41 10.82 -0.44
C GLY A 105 -6.69 9.68 -1.17
N THR A 106 -5.58 9.95 -1.87
CA THR A 106 -4.81 8.90 -2.57
C THR A 106 -4.05 8.02 -1.59
N ASP A 107 -4.22 6.70 -1.72
CA ASP A 107 -3.50 5.69 -0.93
C ASP A 107 -2.04 5.57 -1.38
N VAL A 108 -1.13 5.49 -0.42
CA VAL A 108 0.32 5.48 -0.67
C VAL A 108 1.04 4.46 0.21
N GLY A 109 2.16 3.96 -0.30
CA GLY A 109 3.16 3.22 0.45
C GLY A 109 4.51 3.92 0.33
N VAL A 110 5.24 4.03 1.43
CA VAL A 110 6.63 4.51 1.42
C VAL A 110 7.50 3.47 2.10
N PHE A 111 8.65 3.15 1.52
CA PHE A 111 9.55 2.18 2.13
C PHE A 111 11.02 2.46 1.81
N THR A 112 11.91 1.97 2.67
CA THR A 112 13.35 2.26 2.55
C THR A 112 14.20 1.10 2.05
N TYR A 113 15.36 1.45 1.45
CA TYR A 113 16.42 0.52 1.11
C TYR A 113 17.81 1.09 1.40
N ASP A 114 18.73 0.25 1.90
CA ASP A 114 20.14 0.55 2.19
C ASP A 114 20.30 1.66 3.24
N GLU A 115 20.15 2.93 2.87
CA GLU A 115 20.48 4.08 3.73
C GLU A 115 19.46 5.22 3.58
N PRO A 116 18.51 5.39 4.50
CA PRO A 116 17.51 6.47 4.44
C PRO A 116 17.79 7.67 5.37
N PHE A 117 18.82 7.62 6.22
CA PHE A 117 19.01 8.58 7.30
C PHE A 117 19.59 9.92 6.83
N ALA A 118 20.57 9.87 5.93
CA ALA A 118 21.19 11.07 5.38
C ALA A 118 20.12 11.95 4.71
N ASN A 119 20.17 13.25 4.98
CA ASN A 119 19.23 14.23 4.44
C ASN A 119 17.73 13.94 4.71
N LYS A 120 17.34 13.00 5.59
CA LYS A 120 15.91 12.69 5.85
C LYS A 120 15.08 13.90 6.30
N GLY A 121 15.73 14.93 6.84
CA GLY A 121 15.08 16.18 7.23
C GLY A 121 14.36 16.87 6.06
N THR A 122 14.84 16.70 4.82
CA THR A 122 14.25 17.34 3.63
C THR A 122 12.90 16.73 3.21
N ILE A 123 12.55 15.56 3.74
CA ILE A 123 11.31 14.83 3.42
C ILE A 123 10.36 14.65 4.61
N THR A 124 10.82 14.98 5.82
CA THR A 124 10.11 14.62 7.06
C THR A 124 8.70 15.20 7.09
N ASP A 125 8.54 16.49 6.78
CA ASP A 125 7.22 17.14 6.79
C ASP A 125 6.29 16.58 5.71
N ALA A 126 6.84 16.20 4.54
CA ALA A 126 6.06 15.59 3.49
C ALA A 126 5.52 14.21 3.89
N LEU A 127 6.32 13.40 4.59
CA LEU A 127 5.88 12.11 5.12
C LEU A 127 4.78 12.26 6.18
N LEU A 128 4.79 13.34 6.98
CA LEU A 128 3.71 13.61 7.94
C LEU A 128 2.37 13.85 7.25
N MET A 129 2.35 14.45 6.05
CA MET A 129 1.12 14.64 5.26
C MET A 129 0.52 13.32 4.73
N LEU A 130 1.26 12.23 4.84
CA LEU A 130 0.83 10.88 4.47
C LEU A 130 0.43 10.04 5.70
N GLY A 131 0.52 10.62 6.90
CA GLY A 131 0.20 9.96 8.16
C GLY A 131 1.39 9.41 8.94
N ALA A 132 2.64 9.71 8.56
CA ALA A 132 3.81 9.30 9.35
C ALA A 132 3.83 9.92 10.75
N THR A 133 4.61 9.33 11.66
CA THR A 133 4.85 9.82 13.02
C THR A 133 6.25 10.42 13.11
N ARG A 134 6.36 11.65 13.64
CA ARG A 134 7.65 12.34 13.78
C ARG A 134 8.63 11.55 14.64
N GLU A 135 8.13 10.95 15.72
CA GLU A 135 8.91 10.17 16.67
C GLU A 135 9.55 8.96 15.99
N LYS A 136 8.81 8.21 15.15
CA LYS A 136 9.36 7.07 14.42
C LYS A 136 10.37 7.47 13.35
N LEU A 137 10.11 8.57 12.62
CA LEU A 137 11.07 9.11 11.65
C LEU A 137 12.36 9.58 12.32
N ASN A 138 12.27 10.16 13.53
CA ASN A 138 13.44 10.55 14.31
C ASN A 138 14.21 9.35 14.87
N ALA A 139 13.49 8.28 15.24
CA ALA A 139 14.08 7.05 15.76
C ALA A 139 14.76 6.18 14.69
N LEU A 140 14.45 6.39 13.40
CA LEU A 140 15.04 5.64 12.28
C LEU A 140 16.57 5.89 12.23
N PRO A 141 17.42 4.89 12.49
CA PRO A 141 18.87 5.09 12.47
C PRO A 141 19.42 4.99 11.04
N PHE A 142 20.72 5.32 10.90
CA PHE A 142 21.49 5.03 9.68
C PHE A 142 21.30 3.58 9.25
N ARG A 143 20.87 3.37 8.00
CA ARG A 143 20.53 2.06 7.42
C ARG A 143 19.41 1.27 8.11
N GLY A 144 18.59 1.94 8.91
CA GLY A 144 17.35 1.35 9.41
C GLY A 144 16.33 1.09 8.30
N SER A 145 15.42 0.15 8.53
CA SER A 145 14.33 -0.15 7.61
C SER A 145 13.04 0.47 8.09
N TYR A 146 12.30 1.11 7.19
CA TYR A 146 11.05 1.79 7.48
C TYR A 146 10.02 1.52 6.38
N ILE A 147 8.77 1.33 6.78
CA ILE A 147 7.60 1.25 5.92
C ILE A 147 6.53 2.17 6.51
N LEU A 148 5.92 2.99 5.67
CA LEU A 148 4.68 3.71 5.93
C LEU A 148 3.61 3.23 4.94
N ILE A 149 2.45 2.88 5.46
CA ILE A 149 1.22 2.69 4.70
C ILE A 149 0.30 3.83 5.10
N GLY A 150 -0.02 4.70 4.15
CA GLY A 150 -0.63 5.98 4.44
C GLY A 150 -1.58 6.45 3.35
N ARG A 151 -2.07 7.67 3.51
CA ARG A 151 -2.95 8.33 2.54
C ARG A 151 -2.65 9.82 2.53
N LYS A 152 -2.60 10.43 1.35
CA LYS A 152 -2.41 11.87 1.23
C LYS A 152 -3.56 12.64 1.89
N GLY A 153 -3.24 13.61 2.75
CA GLY A 153 -4.20 14.40 3.50
C GLY A 153 -4.56 13.81 4.87
N MET A 154 -3.98 12.67 5.23
CA MET A 154 -4.10 12.06 6.54
C MET A 154 -3.32 12.86 7.59
N ALA A 155 -3.84 12.96 8.82
CA ALA A 155 -3.11 13.61 9.90
C ALA A 155 -1.91 12.78 10.33
N ALA A 156 -0.84 13.46 10.77
CA ALA A 156 0.35 12.81 11.30
C ALA A 156 0.01 11.76 12.37
N GLY A 157 0.63 10.59 12.30
CA GLY A 157 0.42 9.47 13.23
C GLY A 157 -0.80 8.60 12.96
N GLN A 158 -1.60 8.88 11.93
CA GLN A 158 -2.74 8.02 11.54
C GLN A 158 -2.36 6.94 10.51
N GLY A 159 -1.16 7.01 9.92
CA GLY A 159 -0.63 5.99 9.03
C GLY A 159 -0.11 4.78 9.80
N LYS A 160 -0.02 3.63 9.11
CA LYS A 160 0.57 2.43 9.71
C LYS A 160 2.06 2.39 9.40
N GLU A 161 2.87 2.29 10.44
CA GLU A 161 4.31 2.40 10.33
C GLU A 161 5.04 1.22 10.96
N TYR A 162 5.99 0.67 10.21
CA TYR A 162 6.87 -0.39 10.65
C TYR A 162 8.31 0.11 10.56
N GLN A 163 9.06 -0.04 11.64
CA GLN A 163 10.42 0.44 11.72
C GLN A 163 11.27 -0.57 12.48
N VAL A 164 12.45 -0.87 11.95
CA VAL A 164 13.47 -1.66 12.64
C VAL A 164 14.82 -0.99 12.50
N ASN A 165 15.63 -1.07 13.55
CA ASN A 165 16.93 -0.39 13.60
C ASN A 165 17.98 -1.07 12.71
N ALA A 166 17.82 -2.37 12.44
CA ALA A 166 18.67 -3.17 11.58
C ALA A 166 17.84 -4.32 11.00
N GLY A 167 18.29 -4.93 9.90
CA GLY A 167 17.57 -6.01 9.22
C GLY A 167 16.52 -5.51 8.22
N GLY A 168 15.63 -6.41 7.83
CA GLY A 168 14.48 -6.12 6.99
C GLY A 168 13.15 -6.15 7.75
N VAL A 169 12.17 -5.41 7.24
CA VAL A 169 10.78 -5.48 7.71
C VAL A 169 9.84 -5.57 6.51
N GLN A 170 8.70 -6.22 6.70
CA GLN A 170 7.69 -6.36 5.66
C GLN A 170 6.30 -6.04 6.19
N ALA A 171 5.42 -5.58 5.30
CA ALA A 171 4.04 -5.28 5.61
C ALA A 171 3.13 -5.67 4.44
N GLN A 172 1.90 -6.07 4.78
CA GLN A 172 0.85 -6.32 3.80
C GLN A 172 -0.02 -5.07 3.64
N ILE A 173 -0.37 -4.76 2.39
CA ILE A 173 -1.35 -3.75 2.02
C ILE A 173 -2.46 -4.48 1.29
N VAL A 174 -3.69 -4.40 1.77
CA VAL A 174 -4.84 -5.08 1.16
C VAL A 174 -5.88 -4.07 0.76
N PHE A 175 -6.38 -4.19 -0.46
CA PHE A 175 -7.53 -3.46 -0.97
C PHE A 175 -8.71 -4.41 -1.10
N VAL A 176 -9.88 -3.95 -0.67
CA VAL A 176 -11.16 -4.64 -0.84
C VAL A 176 -12.11 -3.65 -1.51
N ASN A 177 -12.64 -4.03 -2.68
CA ASN A 177 -13.48 -3.17 -3.53
C ASN A 177 -12.86 -1.78 -3.75
N GLY A 178 -11.55 -1.76 -4.03
CA GLY A 178 -10.78 -0.56 -4.27
C GLY A 178 -10.48 0.30 -3.04
N VAL A 179 -10.85 -0.14 -1.83
CA VAL A 179 -10.59 0.57 -0.57
C VAL A 179 -9.45 -0.11 0.19
N MET A 180 -8.39 0.64 0.49
CA MET A 180 -7.30 0.15 1.34
C MET A 180 -7.83 -0.18 2.74
N GLN A 181 -7.62 -1.42 3.14
CA GLN A 181 -7.93 -1.92 4.47
C GLN A 181 -6.78 -1.51 5.39
N GLN A 182 -7.04 -0.54 6.27
CA GLN A 182 -6.14 -0.25 7.38
C GLN A 182 -6.29 -1.40 8.38
N GLY A 183 -5.42 -2.41 8.27
CA GLY A 183 -5.40 -3.52 9.22
C GLY A 183 -4.72 -3.15 10.53
#